data_AF-A0A535VDQ0-F1
#
_entry.id   AF-A0A535VDQ0-F1
#
_cell.length_a   1.000
_cell.length_b   1.000
_cell.length_c   1.000
_cell.angle_alpha   90.00
_cell.angle_beta   90.00
_cell.angle_gamma   90.00
#
_symmetry.space_group_name_H-M   'P 1'
#
loop_
_entity.id
_entity.type
_entity.pdbx_description
1 polymer ?
#
loop_
_entity_poly.entity_id
_entity_poly.type
_entity_poly.pdbx_seq_one_letter_code
_entity_poly.pdbx_strand_id
1 'polypeptide(L)' 'MRALTIVNVSLWIVLFMGWLQYTIAVGWADPISSEVRWILGLTAVLLGLLGFLRIRRHQAILG' A
#
# COMPACT_ATOMS: atom_id res chain seq x y z
N MET A 1 -2.61 6.45 17.07
CA MET A 1 -3.11 6.13 15.70
C MET A 1 -2.23 6.63 14.56
N ARG A 2 -1.73 7.88 14.55
CA ARG A 2 -0.85 8.37 13.45
C ARG A 2 0.44 7.56 13.29
N ALA A 3 1.14 7.27 14.39
CA ALA A 3 2.37 6.47 14.38
C ALA A 3 2.16 5.08 13.76
N LEU A 4 1.08 4.37 14.13
CA LEU A 4 0.74 3.06 13.55
C LEU A 4 0.46 3.14 12.04
N THR A 5 -0.22 4.21 11.57
CA THR A 5 -0.40 4.40 10.12
C THR A 5 0.93 4.62 9.42
N ILE A 6 1.84 5.42 9.99
CA ILE A 6 3.16 5.68 9.40
C ILE A 6 3.95 4.37 9.32
N VAL A 7 4.03 3.61 10.43
CA VAL A 7 4.69 2.30 10.46
C VAL A 7 4.09 1.35 9.42
N ASN A 8 2.76 1.29 9.31
CA ASN A 8 2.09 0.44 8.34
C ASN A 8 2.43 0.83 6.89
N VAL A 9 2.47 2.12 6.57
CA VAL A 9 2.89 2.61 5.24
C VAL A 9 4.37 2.31 5.00
N SER A 10 5.23 2.49 5.99
CA SER A 10 6.66 2.16 5.87
C SER A 10 6.88 0.68 5.61
N LEU A 11 6.21 -0.21 6.36
CA LEU A 11 6.27 -1.66 6.13
C LEU A 11 5.76 -2.03 4.73
N TRP A 12 4.69 -1.40 4.27
CA TRP A 12 4.16 -1.59 2.94
C TRP A 12 5.18 -1.20 1.85
N ILE A 13 5.87 -0.06 2.01
CA ILE A 13 6.92 0.40 1.08
C ILE A 13 8.08 -0.59 1.03
N VAL A 14 8.54 -1.08 2.18
CA VAL A 14 9.61 -2.08 2.25
C VAL A 14 9.21 -3.37 1.53
N LEU A 15 7.98 -3.84 1.78
CA LEU A 15 7.42 -5.01 1.09
C LEU A 15 7.35 -4.79 -0.43
N PHE A 16 6.91 -3.61 -0.86
CA PHE A 16 6.83 -3.23 -2.27
C PHE A 16 8.21 -3.23 -2.95
N MET A 17 9.22 -2.67 -2.30
CA MET A 17 10.60 -2.67 -2.82
C MET A 17 11.17 -4.09 -2.95
N GLY A 18 10.93 -4.95 -1.95
CA GLY A 18 11.35 -6.36 -2.00
C GLY A 18 10.67 -7.12 -3.13
N TRP A 19 9.35 -6.96 -3.28
CA TRP A 19 8.58 -7.57 -4.37
C TRP A 19 9.03 -7.08 -5.75
N LEU A 20 9.37 -5.79 -5.90
CA LEU A 20 9.85 -5.24 -7.16
C LEU A 20 11.15 -5.92 -7.60
N GLN A 21 12.12 -6.03 -6.67
CA GLN A 21 13.40 -6.72 -6.93
C GLN A 21 13.19 -8.19 -7.29
N TYR A 22 12.32 -8.89 -6.56
CA TYR A 22 11.96 -10.27 -6.84
C TYR A 22 11.32 -10.43 -8.23
N THR A 23 10.37 -9.57 -8.58
CA THR A 23 9.66 -9.61 -9.87
C THR A 23 10.60 -9.32 -11.04
N ILE A 24 11.58 -8.42 -10.86
CA ILE A 24 12.62 -8.17 -11.88
C ILE A 24 13.48 -9.42 -12.09
N ALA A 25 13.82 -10.14 -11.02
CA ALA A 25 14.67 -11.32 -11.09
C ALA A 25 13.97 -12.57 -11.66
N VAL A 26 12.69 -12.78 -11.31
CA VAL A 26 11.94 -14.01 -11.66
C VAL A 26 11.01 -13.81 -12.87
N GLY A 27 10.68 -12.56 -13.20
CA GLY A 27 9.82 -12.21 -14.31
C GLY A 27 8.35 -12.02 -13.91
N TRP A 28 7.64 -11.24 -14.71
CA TRP A 28 6.27 -10.78 -14.44
C TRP A 28 5.18 -11.85 -14.58
N ALA A 29 5.51 -13.00 -15.17
CA ALA A 29 4.59 -14.11 -15.40
C ALA A 29 4.70 -15.20 -14.32
N ASP A 30 5.54 -15.00 -13.31
CA ASP A 30 5.64 -15.92 -12.19
C ASP A 30 4.33 -15.88 -11.37
N PRO A 31 3.72 -17.03 -11.03
CA PRO A 31 2.45 -17.10 -10.31
C PRO A 31 2.48 -16.35 -8.97
N ILE A 32 3.60 -16.41 -8.25
CA ILE A 32 3.76 -15.74 -6.96
C ILE A 32 3.82 -14.23 -7.18
N SER A 33 4.56 -13.79 -8.19
CA SER A 33 4.63 -12.36 -8.54
C SER A 33 3.25 -11.76 -8.86
N SER A 34 2.37 -12.52 -9.53
CA SER A 34 1.01 -12.08 -9.86
C SER A 34 0.08 -11.98 -8.65
N GLU A 35 0.13 -12.93 -7.72
CA GLU A 35 -0.67 -12.90 -6.49
C GLU A 35 -0.23 -11.72 -5.60
N VAL A 36 1.09 -11.55 -5.43
CA VAL A 36 1.63 -10.46 -4.62
C VAL A 36 1.31 -9.09 -5.23
N ARG A 37 1.28 -8.98 -6.56
CA ARG A 37 0.86 -7.76 -7.26
C ARG A 37 -0.58 -7.38 -6.94
N TRP A 38 -1.50 -8.35 -6.90
CA TRP A 38 -2.89 -8.10 -6.53
C TRP A 38 -3.02 -7.65 -5.07
N ILE A 39 -2.30 -8.30 -4.15
CA ILE A 39 -2.29 -7.92 -2.73
C ILE A 39 -1.74 -6.50 -2.56
N LEU A 40 -0.60 -6.18 -3.18
CA LEU A 40 0.01 -4.85 -3.15
C LEU A 40 -0.89 -3.79 -3.77
N GLY A 41 -1.54 -4.10 -4.89
CA GLY A 41 -2.50 -3.21 -5.55
C GLY A 41 -3.72 -2.91 -4.68
N LEU A 42 -4.36 -3.94 -4.13
CA LEU A 42 -5.52 -3.80 -3.24
C LEU A 42 -5.17 -3.01 -1.97
N THR A 43 -4.03 -3.33 -1.36
CA THR A 43 -3.57 -2.61 -0.17
C THR A 43 -3.23 -1.15 -0.46
N ALA A 44 -2.65 -0.83 -1.63
CA ALA A 44 -2.46 0.56 -2.07
C ALA A 44 -3.79 1.31 -2.21
N VAL A 45 -4.80 0.69 -2.81
CA VAL A 45 -6.15 1.28 -2.96
C VAL A 45 -6.77 1.54 -1.59
N LEU A 46 -6.68 0.59 -0.66
CA LEU A 46 -7.21 0.75 0.70
C LEU A 46 -6.49 1.85 1.47
N LEU A 47 -5.16 1.96 1.34
CA LEU A 47 -4.38 3.05 1.94
C LEU A 47 -4.77 4.41 1.35
N GLY A 48 -4.98 4.47 0.03
CA GLY A 48 -5.46 5.67 -0.66
C GLY A 48 -6.85 6.09 -0.17
N LEU A 49 -7.80 5.14 -0.09
CA LEU A 49 -9.15 5.37 0.43
C LEU A 49 -9.13 5.85 1.88
N LEU A 50 -8.29 5.22 2.72
CA LEU A 50 -8.12 5.60 4.11
C LEU A 50 -7.57 7.04 4.23
N GLY A 51 -6.58 7.38 3.40
CA GLY A 51 -6.05 8.74 3.29
C GLY A 51 -7.12 9.75 2.88
N PHE A 52 -7.89 9.43 1.85
CA PHE A 52 -8.99 10.26 1.35
C PHE A 52 -10.08 10.51 2.40
N LEU A 53 -10.53 9.45 3.09
CA LEU A 53 -11.49 9.55 4.18
C LEU A 53 -10.93 10.40 5.33
N ARG A 54 -9.64 10.28 5.63
CA ARG A 54 -8.98 11.07 6.69
C ARG A 54 -8.92 12.55 6.34
N ILE A 55 -8.66 12.89 5.08
CA ILE A 55 -8.67 14.28 4.58
C ILE A 55 -10.09 14.84 4.68
N ARG A 56 -11.10 14.12 4.16
CA ARG A 56 -12.51 14.56 4.23
C ARG A 56 -13.01 14.73 5.66
N ARG A 57 -12.66 13.82 6.57
CA ARG A 57 -13.05 13.92 7.98
C ARG A 57 -12.40 15.09 8.69
N HIS A 58 -11.17 15.46 8.33
CA HIS A 58 -10.51 16.66 8.86
C HIS A 58 -11.18 17.96 8.37
N GLN A 59 -11.72 17.98 7.15
CA GLN A 59 -12.46 19.14 6.63
C GLN A 59 -13.83 19.32 7.29
N ALA A 60 -14.51 18.24 7.66
CA ALA A 60 -15.83 18.29 8.29
C ALA A 60 -15.84 18.88 9.73
N ILE A 61 -14.68 19.07 10.36
CA ILE A 61 -14.58 19.62 11.73
C ILE A 61 -14.34 21.15 11.72
N LEU A 62 -14.11 21.75 10.53
CA LEU A 62 -13.86 23.18 10.35
C LEU A 62 -15.02 23.91 9.64
N GLY A 63 -16.18 23.26 9.51
CA GLY A 63 -17.40 23.83 8.95
C GLY A 63 -18.44 24.14 10.01
#